data_AF-A0A1U8LQ06-F1
#
_entry.id   AF-A0A1U8LQ06-F1
#
_cell.length_a   1.000
_cell.length_b   1.000
_cell.length_c   1.000
_cell.angle_alpha   90.00
_cell.angle_beta   90.00
_cell.angle_gamma   90.00
#
_symmetry.space_group_name_H-M   'P 1'
#
loop_
_entity.id
_entity.type
_entity.pdbx_description
1 polymer ?
#
loop_
_entity_poly.entity_id
_entity_poly.type
_entity_poly.pdbx_seq_one_letter_code
_entity_poly.pdbx_strand_id
1 'polypeptide(L)'
;MELKPEGKARKLDIQELEEIRNDAYENARIYKDKTKLFHDKNIVQKHFSVGQRVLLYNSVLKLFPVEIESEESGKWFTINGQRLKPFYENFQAHTVEKIQLEPP
;
A
#
# COMPACT_ATOMS: atom_id res chain seq x y z
N MET A 1 9.63 26.73 48.19
CA MET A 1 8.28 27.29 48.43
C MET A 1 7.26 26.21 48.12
N GLU A 2 6.48 25.79 49.10
CA GLU A 2 5.38 24.86 48.85
C GLU A 2 4.29 25.52 48.02
N LEU A 3 3.79 24.81 47.01
CA LEU A 3 2.68 25.28 46.18
C LEU A 3 1.40 25.29 47.02
N LYS A 4 0.61 26.35 46.88
CA LYS A 4 -0.76 26.43 47.42
C LYS A 4 -1.60 25.24 46.92
N PRO A 5 -2.56 24.73 47.70
CA PRO A 5 -3.34 23.54 47.36
C PRO A 5 -3.99 23.62 45.97
N GLU A 6 -4.44 24.79 45.54
CA GLU A 6 -5.02 25.04 44.21
C GLU A 6 -3.97 24.92 43.08
N GLY A 7 -2.72 25.27 43.37
CA GLY A 7 -1.59 25.10 42.45
C GLY A 7 -1.14 23.64 42.32
N LYS A 8 -1.31 22.83 43.38
CA LYS A 8 -1.07 21.38 43.33
C LYS A 8 -2.14 20.68 42.48
N ALA A 9 -3.41 21.03 42.66
CA ALA A 9 -4.51 20.49 41.85
C ALA A 9 -4.32 20.77 40.36
N ARG A 10 -4.07 22.04 39.99
CA ARG A 10 -3.82 22.41 38.59
C ARG A 10 -2.63 21.68 37.96
N LYS A 11 -1.58 21.40 38.75
CA LYS A 11 -0.41 20.65 38.26
C LYS A 11 -0.77 19.20 37.94
N LEU A 12 -1.64 18.58 38.74
CA LEU A 12 -2.15 17.23 38.48
C LEU A 12 -3.00 17.21 37.20
N ASP A 13 -3.92 18.16 37.05
CA ASP A 13 -4.75 18.27 35.85
C ASP A 13 -3.90 18.40 34.57
N ILE A 14 -2.84 19.21 34.62
CA ILE A 14 -1.92 19.38 33.48
C ILE A 14 -1.17 18.08 33.17
N GLN A 15 -0.75 17.35 34.20
CA GLN A 15 -0.05 16.09 34.02
C GLN A 15 -0.97 15.04 33.38
N GLU A 16 -2.22 14.93 33.81
CA GLU A 16 -3.21 14.03 33.23
C GLU A 16 -3.45 14.34 31.74
N LEU A 17 -3.57 15.64 31.38
CA LEU A 17 -3.71 16.05 29.97
C LEU A 17 -2.47 15.71 29.13
N GLU A 18 -1.28 15.85 29.71
CA GLU A 18 -0.02 15.50 29.04
C GLU A 18 0.08 13.99 28.78
N GLU A 19 -0.34 13.17 29.76
CA GLU A 19 -0.41 11.71 29.63
C GLU A 19 -1.38 11.28 28.53
N ILE A 20 -2.62 11.82 28.52
CA ILE A 20 -3.62 11.55 27.47
C ILE A 20 -3.07 11.89 26.08
N ARG A 21 -2.36 13.02 25.96
CA ARG A 21 -1.78 13.46 24.69
C ARG A 21 -0.69 12.49 24.22
N ASN A 22 0.19 12.07 25.13
CA ASN A 22 1.28 11.14 24.81
C ASN A 22 0.72 9.77 24.38
N ASP A 23 -0.30 9.28 25.09
CA ASP A 23 -0.97 8.03 24.75
C ASP A 23 -1.63 8.11 23.37
N ALA A 24 -2.28 9.23 23.04
CA ALA A 24 -2.87 9.44 21.72
C ALA A 24 -1.82 9.39 20.60
N TYR A 25 -0.65 10.02 20.81
CA TYR A 25 0.44 9.99 19.83
C TYR A 25 1.05 8.60 19.67
N GLU A 26 1.29 7.89 20.77
CA GLU A 26 1.83 6.53 20.72
C GLU A 26 0.85 5.59 20.02
N ASN A 27 -0.43 5.67 20.34
CA ASN A 27 -1.49 4.90 19.66
C ASN A 27 -1.54 5.20 18.16
N ALA A 28 -1.47 6.47 17.76
CA ALA A 28 -1.45 6.87 16.36
C ALA A 28 -0.21 6.34 15.62
N ARG A 29 0.97 6.37 16.27
CA ARG A 29 2.21 5.80 15.75
C ARG A 29 2.08 4.29 15.54
N ILE A 30 1.63 3.57 16.56
CA ILE A 30 1.40 2.12 16.50
C ILE A 30 0.43 1.76 15.38
N TYR A 31 -0.66 2.50 15.22
CA TYR A 31 -1.63 2.25 14.15
C TYR A 31 -1.01 2.41 12.75
N LYS A 32 -0.24 3.50 12.54
CA LYS A 32 0.47 3.74 11.28
C LYS A 32 1.48 2.64 10.99
N ASP A 33 2.27 2.24 11.98
CA ASP A 33 3.28 1.20 11.84
C ASP A 33 2.65 -0.15 11.54
N LYS A 34 1.56 -0.53 12.23
CA LYS A 34 0.80 -1.75 11.95
C LYS A 34 0.22 -1.75 10.53
N THR A 35 -0.38 -0.62 10.12
CA THR A 35 -0.96 -0.47 8.78
C THR A 35 0.12 -0.58 7.70
N LYS A 36 1.27 0.06 7.91
CA LYS A 36 2.42 -0.04 7.01
C LYS A 36 2.94 -1.47 6.91
N LEU A 37 3.14 -2.15 8.04
CA LEU A 37 3.58 -3.55 8.06
C LEU A 37 2.60 -4.48 7.33
N PHE A 38 1.30 -4.28 7.49
CA PHE A 38 0.29 -5.04 6.75
C PHE A 38 0.33 -4.73 5.25
N HIS A 39 0.44 -3.46 4.88
CA HIS A 39 0.56 -3.05 3.49
C HIS A 39 1.81 -3.65 2.84
N ASP A 40 2.97 -3.51 3.48
CA ASP A 40 4.26 -4.01 3.00
C ASP A 40 4.26 -5.55 2.89
N LYS A 41 3.58 -6.27 3.80
CA LYS A 41 3.38 -7.72 3.68
C LYS A 41 2.51 -8.12 2.48
N ASN A 42 1.53 -7.29 2.13
CA ASN A 42 0.65 -7.54 0.98
C ASN A 42 1.25 -7.09 -0.35
N ILE A 43 2.41 -6.44 -0.34
CA ILE A 43 3.19 -6.18 -1.54
C ILE A 43 3.75 -7.53 -2.01
N VAL A 44 3.04 -8.14 -2.97
CA VAL A 44 3.51 -9.35 -3.63
C VAL A 44 4.62 -8.97 -4.61
N GLN A 45 5.82 -9.53 -4.41
CA GLN A 45 6.88 -9.47 -5.40
C GLN A 45 6.47 -10.29 -6.63
N LYS A 46 6.27 -9.60 -7.74
CA LYS A 46 6.01 -10.24 -9.03
C LYS A 46 7.34 -10.60 -9.66
N HIS A 47 7.51 -11.86 -10.02
CA HIS A 47 8.66 -12.35 -10.74
C HIS A 47 8.33 -12.33 -12.24
N PHE A 48 9.22 -11.74 -13.04
CA PHE A 48 9.11 -11.71 -14.50
C PHE A 48 10.34 -12.39 -15.09
N SER A 49 10.14 -13.14 -16.17
CA SER A 49 11.23 -13.72 -16.96
C SER A 49 11.52 -12.86 -18.19
N VAL A 50 12.77 -12.86 -18.65
CA VAL A 50 13.15 -12.23 -19.92
C VAL A 50 12.31 -12.81 -21.06
N GLY A 51 11.75 -11.96 -21.91
CA GLY A 51 10.87 -12.35 -23.02
C GLY A 51 9.38 -12.49 -22.67
N GLN A 52 8.98 -12.28 -21.41
CA GLN A 52 7.58 -12.28 -21.02
C GLN A 52 6.88 -10.97 -21.45
N ARG A 53 5.75 -11.08 -22.15
CA ARG A 53 4.91 -9.91 -22.46
C ARG A 53 4.18 -9.44 -21.20
N VAL A 54 4.18 -8.13 -20.97
CA VAL A 54 3.61 -7.51 -19.78
C VAL A 54 2.86 -6.23 -20.14
N LEU A 55 1.76 -5.95 -19.44
CA LEU A 55 1.04 -4.69 -19.59
C LEU A 55 1.63 -3.63 -18.66
N LEU A 56 1.97 -2.49 -19.24
CA LEU A 56 2.47 -1.31 -18.53
C LEU A 56 1.32 -0.41 -18.08
N TYR A 57 1.34 -0.01 -16.80
CA TYR A 57 0.49 1.06 -16.28
C TYR A 57 1.36 2.24 -15.84
N ASN A 58 1.06 3.44 -16.33
CA ASN A 58 1.80 4.66 -16.00
C ASN A 58 1.72 4.97 -14.50
N SER A 59 2.86 4.94 -13.81
CA SER A 59 2.97 5.13 -12.37
C SER A 59 4.24 5.89 -12.02
N VAL A 60 4.13 6.89 -11.14
CA VAL A 60 5.24 7.78 -10.76
C VAL A 60 6.18 7.14 -9.70
N LEU A 61 5.69 6.13 -8.97
CA LEU A 61 6.44 5.46 -7.88
C LEU A 61 7.46 4.45 -8.42
N LYS A 62 8.70 4.46 -7.90
CA LYS A 62 9.84 3.59 -8.31
C LYS A 62 10.24 2.56 -7.25
N LEU A 63 9.31 1.72 -6.78
CA LEU A 63 9.59 0.80 -5.66
C LEU A 63 10.35 -0.48 -6.09
N PHE A 64 10.14 -0.98 -7.30
CA PHE A 64 10.81 -2.18 -7.82
C PHE A 64 11.23 -1.99 -9.29
N PRO A 65 12.46 -1.55 -9.59
CA PRO A 65 12.86 -1.29 -10.97
C PRO A 65 12.85 -2.59 -11.79
N VAL A 66 12.07 -2.61 -12.87
CA VAL A 66 12.10 -3.63 -13.91
C VAL A 66 12.40 -2.94 -15.23
N GLU A 67 13.37 -3.44 -15.97
CA GLU A 67 13.65 -3.01 -17.33
C GLU A 67 12.73 -3.74 -18.29
N ILE A 68 12.01 -2.97 -19.11
CA ILE A 68 11.14 -3.50 -20.16
C ILE A 68 11.52 -2.90 -21.50
N GLU A 69 11.37 -3.69 -22.55
CA GLU A 69 11.48 -3.25 -23.93
C GLU A 69 10.08 -2.98 -24.49
N SER A 70 9.89 -1.84 -25.12
CA SER A 70 8.64 -1.51 -25.81
C SER A 70 8.59 -2.20 -27.17
N GLU A 71 7.57 -3.01 -27.42
CA GLU A 71 7.36 -3.69 -28.70
C GLU A 71 7.16 -2.70 -29.87
N GLU A 72 6.59 -1.53 -29.61
CA GLU A 72 6.32 -0.51 -30.63
C GLU A 72 7.56 0.35 -30.95
N SER A 73 8.34 0.72 -29.94
CA SER A 73 9.44 1.69 -30.08
C SER A 73 10.84 1.10 -30.00
N GLY A 74 10.98 -0.17 -29.57
CA GLY A 74 12.28 -0.84 -29.36
C GLY A 74 13.14 -0.20 -28.26
N LYS A 75 12.56 0.68 -27.43
CA LYS A 75 13.27 1.40 -26.37
C LYS A 75 13.15 0.67 -25.04
N TRP A 76 14.22 0.72 -24.26
CA TRP A 76 14.29 0.20 -22.89
C TRP A 76 13.84 1.26 -21.88
N PHE A 77 12.98 0.87 -20.94
CA PHE A 77 12.48 1.74 -19.87
C PHE A 77 12.58 1.04 -18.52
N THR A 78 13.00 1.76 -17.49
CA THR A 78 12.99 1.28 -16.09
C THR A 78 11.72 1.76 -15.38
N ILE A 79 10.88 0.81 -14.95
CA ILE A 79 9.56 1.07 -14.35
C ILE A 79 9.38 0.32 -13.03
N ASN A 80 8.29 0.58 -12.30
CA ASN A 80 7.97 -0.20 -11.10
C ASN A 80 7.24 -1.52 -11.43
N GLY A 81 7.93 -2.64 -11.24
CA GLY A 81 7.50 -4.01 -11.47
C GLY A 81 6.27 -4.46 -10.68
N GLN A 82 5.94 -3.83 -9.55
CA GLN A 82 4.69 -4.15 -8.82
C GLN A 82 3.44 -3.97 -9.67
N ARG A 83 3.46 -3.02 -10.62
CA ARG A 83 2.30 -2.66 -11.43
C ARG A 83 2.29 -3.32 -12.80
N LEU A 84 3.32 -4.08 -13.14
CA LEU A 84 3.30 -4.95 -14.31
C LEU A 84 2.25 -6.05 -14.08
N LYS A 85 1.37 -6.25 -15.05
CA LYS A 85 0.46 -7.40 -15.09
C LYS A 85 0.95 -8.39 -16.15
N PRO A 86 0.99 -9.70 -15.84
CA PRO A 86 1.24 -10.71 -16.87
C PRO A 86 0.25 -10.49 -18.03
N PHE A 87 0.78 -10.44 -19.25
CA PHE A 87 -0.05 -10.49 -20.44
C PHE A 87 -0.40 -11.97 -20.70
N TYR A 88 -1.66 -12.35 -20.47
CA TYR A 88 -2.11 -13.70 -20.80
C TYR A 88 -2.45 -13.76 -22.29
N GLU A 89 -1.60 -14.39 -23.10
CA GLU A 89 -1.87 -14.62 -24.54
C GLU A 89 -3.08 -15.54 -24.77
N ASN A 90 -3.51 -16.27 -23.74
CA ASN A 90 -4.54 -17.30 -23.80
C ASN A 90 -5.90 -16.85 -23.27
N PHE A 91 -6.29 -15.57 -23.44
CA PHE A 91 -7.71 -15.21 -23.28
C PHE A 91 -8.48 -15.76 -24.50
N GLN A 92 -8.59 -17.08 -24.55
CA GLN A 92 -9.52 -17.74 -25.41
C GLN A 92 -10.89 -17.33 -24.91
N ALA A 93 -11.56 -16.41 -25.61
CA ALA A 93 -12.99 -16.20 -25.48
C ALA A 93 -13.70 -17.46 -25.98
N HIS A 94 -13.50 -18.59 -25.31
CA HIS A 94 -14.43 -19.70 -25.37
C HIS A 94 -15.73 -19.08 -24.89
N THR A 95 -16.67 -19.00 -25.83
CA THR A 95 -18.03 -18.52 -25.69
C THR A 95 -18.43 -18.58 -24.23
N VAL A 96 -18.52 -17.41 -23.58
CA VAL A 96 -19.14 -17.28 -22.27
C VAL A 96 -20.43 -18.05 -22.41
N GLU A 97 -20.50 -19.25 -21.82
CA GLU A 97 -21.76 -19.95 -21.68
C GLU A 97 -22.65 -18.92 -21.02
N LYS A 98 -23.63 -18.41 -21.78
CA LYS A 98 -24.61 -17.47 -21.25
C LYS A 98 -25.35 -18.25 -20.19
N ILE A 99 -24.87 -18.19 -18.95
CA ILE A 99 -25.62 -18.64 -17.79
C ILE A 99 -26.80 -17.68 -17.73
N GLN A 100 -27.94 -18.13 -18.27
CA GLN A 100 -29.20 -17.46 -18.06
C GLN A 100 -29.56 -17.69 -16.60
N LEU A 101 -29.45 -16.63 -15.80
CA LEU A 101 -29.94 -16.61 -14.43
C LEU A 101 -31.45 -16.48 -14.50
N GLU A 102 -32.18 -17.50 -14.07
CA GLU A 102 -33.61 -17.37 -13.80
C GLU A 102 -33.84 -16.59 -12.50
N PRO A 103 -34.85 -15.70 -12.47
CA PRO A 103 -35.21 -14.99 -11.25
C PRO A 103 -35.79 -15.95 -10.18
N PRO A 104 -35.71 -15.55 -8.90
CA PRO A 104 -36.06 -16.40 -7.76
C PRO A 104 -37.54 -16.76 -7.68
#